data_AF-A0A1U7IJM9-F1
#
_entry.id   AF-A0A1U7IJM9-F1
#
_cell.length_a   1.000
_cell.length_b   1.000
_cell.length_c   1.000
_cell.angle_alpha   90.00
_cell.angle_beta   90.00
_cell.angle_gamma   90.00
#
_symmetry.space_group_name_H-M   'P 1'
#
loop_
_entity.id
_entity.type
_entity.pdbx_description
1 polymer ?
#
loop_
_entity_poly.entity_id
_entity_poly.type
_entity_poly.pdbx_seq_one_letter_code
_entity_poly.pdbx_strand_id
1 'polypeptide(L)'
;MIDSEQKFLQALDKCIALADMKAKASSLPYEAIDIFCEICQEPSVFINLIYHHSAKVKIALNTVRDYAANADNWKINGYPFGVKDHCSILGFFLQLNRPPNEFEFFSGNFQTSEDVSHLLIEWKGINLLASQSA
;
A
#
# COMPACT_ATOMS: atom_id res chain seq x y z
N MET A 1 15.81 8.53 10.37
CA MET A 1 14.47 8.77 10.95
C MET A 1 13.72 9.92 10.26
N ILE A 2 14.26 11.14 10.19
CA ILE A 2 13.54 12.28 9.54
C ILE A 2 13.20 12.00 8.06
N ASP A 3 14.11 11.38 7.31
CA ASP A 3 13.90 11.04 5.90
C ASP A 3 12.75 10.02 5.70
N SER A 4 12.74 8.93 6.46
CA SER A 4 11.72 7.87 6.36
C SER A 4 10.32 8.37 6.72
N GLU A 5 10.19 9.23 7.73
CA GLU A 5 8.90 9.81 8.11
C GLU A 5 8.37 10.76 7.03
N GLN A 6 9.23 11.60 6.45
CA GLN A 6 8.84 12.49 5.34
C GLN A 6 8.40 11.68 4.11
N LYS A 7 9.15 10.64 3.74
CA LYS A 7 8.78 9.70 2.68
C LYS A 7 7.44 9.02 2.97
N PHE A 8 7.24 8.57 4.21
CA PHE A 8 5.98 7.94 4.61
C PHE A 8 4.79 8.89 4.46
N LEU A 9 4.93 10.13 4.94
CA LEU A 9 3.89 11.15 4.80
C LEU A 9 3.63 11.50 3.33
N GLN A 10 4.68 11.58 2.50
CA GLN A 10 4.56 11.80 1.06
C GLN A 10 3.78 10.67 0.37
N ALA A 11 4.05 9.42 0.72
CA ALA A 11 3.31 8.26 0.20
C ALA A 11 1.85 8.27 0.65
N LEU A 12 1.57 8.63 1.91
CA LEU A 12 0.20 8.83 2.38
C LEU A 12 -0.52 9.95 1.63
N ASP A 13 0.15 11.06 1.34
CA ASP A 13 -0.44 12.16 0.56
C ASP A 13 -0.77 11.73 -0.87
N LYS A 14 0.05 10.87 -1.49
CA LYS A 14 -0.28 10.25 -2.78
C LYS A 14 -1.51 9.36 -2.71
N CYS A 15 -1.66 8.55 -1.66
CA CYS A 15 -2.86 7.76 -1.43
C CYS A 15 -4.11 8.64 -1.28
N ILE A 16 -4.00 9.74 -0.52
CA ILE A 16 -5.10 10.68 -0.28
C ILE A 16 -5.47 11.44 -1.56
N ALA A 17 -4.50 11.78 -2.42
CA ALA A 17 -4.74 12.44 -3.70
C ALA A 17 -5.55 11.58 -4.69
N LEU A 18 -5.72 10.27 -4.44
CA LEU A 18 -6.61 9.42 -5.24
C LEU A 18 -8.07 9.87 -5.18
N ALA A 19 -8.49 10.61 -4.14
CA ALA A 19 -9.81 11.19 -4.04
C ALA A 19 -10.15 12.09 -5.24
N ASP A 20 -9.16 12.79 -5.80
CA ASP A 20 -9.34 13.71 -6.92
C ASP A 20 -9.37 13.01 -8.28
N MET A 21 -9.02 11.72 -8.34
CA MET A 21 -8.89 11.00 -9.61
C MET A 21 -10.24 10.60 -10.21
N LYS A 22 -11.36 10.66 -9.48
CA LYS A 22 -12.74 10.46 -9.97
C LYS A 22 -12.89 9.28 -10.96
N ALA A 23 -12.38 8.10 -10.57
CA ALA A 23 -12.34 6.91 -11.43
C ALA A 23 -11.58 7.16 -12.76
N LYS A 24 -10.41 7.77 -12.71
CA LYS A 24 -9.46 7.83 -13.83
C LYS A 24 -8.22 7.00 -13.51
N ALA A 25 -7.57 6.52 -14.56
CA ALA A 25 -6.30 5.83 -14.48
C ALA A 25 -5.25 6.74 -13.80
N SER A 26 -4.50 6.19 -12.84
CA SER A 26 -3.55 6.95 -12.02
C SER A 26 -2.29 6.12 -11.74
N SER A 27 -1.12 6.74 -11.82
CA SER A 27 0.15 6.17 -11.37
C SER A 27 0.38 6.31 -9.86
N LEU A 28 -0.42 7.15 -9.18
CA LEU A 28 -0.26 7.43 -7.75
C LEU A 28 -0.23 6.17 -6.87
N PRO A 29 -1.04 5.11 -7.11
CA PRO A 29 -0.96 3.90 -6.30
C PRO A 29 0.42 3.25 -6.37
N TYR A 30 0.97 3.15 -7.58
CA TYR A 30 2.30 2.60 -7.81
C TYR A 30 3.40 3.47 -7.18
N GLU A 31 3.33 4.79 -7.38
CA GLU A 31 4.34 5.71 -6.82
C GLU A 31 4.38 5.66 -5.29
N ALA A 32 3.23 5.51 -4.63
CA ALA A 32 3.15 5.32 -3.20
C ALA A 32 3.76 3.97 -2.76
N ILE A 33 3.52 2.89 -3.52
CA ILE A 33 4.15 1.57 -3.28
C ILE A 33 5.66 1.67 -3.35
N ASP A 34 6.22 2.35 -4.36
CA ASP A 34 7.68 2.46 -4.50
C ASP A 34 8.30 3.16 -3.29
N ILE A 35 7.69 4.25 -2.81
CA ILE A 35 8.15 4.95 -1.61
C ILE A 35 8.01 4.07 -0.36
N PHE A 36 6.89 3.37 -0.19
CA PHE A 36 6.73 2.42 0.92
C PHE A 36 7.77 1.30 0.87
N CYS A 37 8.07 0.78 -0.32
CA CYS A 37 9.10 -0.25 -0.51
C CYS A 37 10.50 0.24 -0.09
N GLU A 38 10.84 1.50 -0.35
CA GLU A 38 12.10 2.09 0.12
C GLU A 38 12.18 2.10 1.65
N ILE A 39 11.09 2.46 2.33
CA ILE A 39 11.05 2.52 3.80
C ILE A 39 11.07 1.11 4.40
N CYS A 40 10.38 0.15 3.75
CA CYS A 40 10.29 -1.23 4.18
C CYS A 40 11.58 -2.05 4.05
N GLN A 41 12.67 -1.46 3.54
CA GLN A 41 14.02 -2.02 3.76
C GLN A 41 14.35 -2.13 5.25
N GLU A 42 13.70 -1.32 6.10
CA GLU A 42 13.70 -1.42 7.55
C GLU A 42 12.26 -1.64 8.07
N PRO A 43 11.73 -2.88 8.07
CA PRO A 43 10.33 -3.16 8.41
C PRO A 43 9.85 -2.58 9.74
N SER A 44 10.70 -2.61 10.77
CA SER A 44 10.39 -2.07 12.10
C SER A 44 10.13 -0.55 12.06
N VAL A 45 10.86 0.19 11.24
CA VAL A 45 10.65 1.63 11.04
C VAL A 45 9.28 1.88 10.39
N PHE A 46 8.94 1.10 9.36
CA PHE A 46 7.66 1.23 8.69
C PHE A 46 6.48 0.95 9.61
N ILE A 47 6.54 -0.15 10.36
CA ILE A 47 5.50 -0.53 11.34
C ILE A 47 5.34 0.59 12.38
N ASN A 48 6.45 1.12 12.90
CA ASN A 48 6.40 2.20 13.87
C ASN A 48 5.71 3.45 13.31
N LEU A 49 5.99 3.80 12.05
CA LEU A 49 5.36 4.94 11.37
C LEU A 49 3.85 4.73 11.16
N ILE A 50 3.40 3.52 10.85
CA ILE A 50 1.97 3.19 10.79
C ILE A 50 1.27 3.48 12.13
N TYR A 51 1.87 3.07 13.24
CA TYR A 51 1.30 3.33 14.56
C TYR A 51 1.26 4.82 14.89
N HIS A 52 2.36 5.55 14.66
CA HIS A 52 2.47 6.98 14.95
C HIS A 52 1.51 7.84 14.13
N HIS A 53 1.27 7.45 12.87
CA HIS A 53 0.42 8.20 11.94
C HIS A 53 -0.91 7.52 11.67
N SER A 54 -1.40 6.69 12.59
CA SER A 54 -2.58 5.83 12.43
C SER A 54 -3.83 6.56 11.94
N ALA A 55 -4.07 7.79 12.37
CA ALA A 55 -5.17 8.61 11.89
C ALA A 55 -5.07 8.93 10.38
N LYS A 56 -3.87 9.32 9.91
CA LYS A 56 -3.63 9.62 8.50
C LYS A 56 -3.61 8.35 7.65
N VAL A 57 -3.07 7.25 8.19
CA VAL A 57 -3.14 5.91 7.58
C VAL A 57 -4.59 5.49 7.37
N LYS A 58 -5.46 5.68 8.35
CA LYS A 58 -6.90 5.37 8.23
C LYS A 58 -7.57 6.17 7.11
N ILE A 59 -7.25 7.47 6.99
CA ILE A 59 -7.76 8.31 5.90
C ILE A 59 -7.27 7.77 4.55
N ALA A 60 -5.96 7.55 4.41
CA ALA A 60 -5.37 7.01 3.19
C ALA A 60 -5.99 5.66 2.77
N LEU A 61 -6.19 4.74 3.72
CA LEU A 61 -6.81 3.44 3.46
C LEU A 61 -8.25 3.59 2.97
N ASN A 62 -9.04 4.46 3.59
CA ASN A 62 -10.40 4.73 3.15
C ASN A 62 -10.41 5.32 1.73
N THR A 63 -9.52 6.26 1.43
CA THR A 63 -9.41 6.84 0.09
C THR A 63 -9.00 5.82 -0.97
N VAL A 64 -8.04 4.94 -0.66
CA VAL A 64 -7.62 3.84 -1.55
C VAL A 64 -8.80 2.89 -1.82
N ARG A 65 -9.56 2.52 -0.77
CA ARG A 65 -10.77 1.69 -0.90
C ARG A 65 -11.79 2.35 -1.83
N ASP A 66 -12.12 3.61 -1.59
CA ASP A 66 -13.12 4.35 -2.36
C ASP A 66 -12.68 4.48 -3.83
N TYR A 67 -11.40 4.77 -4.07
CA TYR A 67 -10.87 4.81 -5.43
C TYR A 67 -10.94 3.43 -6.12
N ALA A 68 -10.52 2.37 -5.45
CA ALA A 68 -10.49 1.02 -6.02
C ALA A 68 -11.89 0.45 -6.32
N ALA A 69 -12.89 0.85 -5.52
CA ALA A 69 -14.29 0.50 -5.77
C ALA A 69 -14.83 1.11 -7.07
N ASN A 70 -14.34 2.29 -7.45
CA ASN A 70 -14.85 3.05 -8.59
C ASN A 70 -13.96 2.98 -9.85
N ALA A 71 -12.67 2.67 -9.72
CA ALA A 71 -11.78 2.52 -10.87
C ALA A 71 -12.06 1.23 -11.65
N ASP A 72 -11.82 1.22 -12.95
CA ASP A 72 -11.61 -0.05 -13.68
C ASP A 72 -10.19 -0.55 -13.39
N ASN A 73 -9.92 -1.84 -13.64
CA ASN A 73 -8.57 -2.40 -13.46
C ASN A 73 -7.62 -2.05 -14.62
N TRP A 74 -7.43 -0.76 -14.91
CA TRP A 74 -6.55 -0.31 -15.98
C TRP A 74 -5.09 -0.66 -15.69
N LYS A 75 -4.38 -1.05 -16.76
CA LYS A 75 -2.93 -1.11 -16.75
C LYS A 75 -2.37 0.25 -17.14
N ILE A 76 -1.49 0.81 -16.33
CA ILE A 76 -0.77 2.05 -16.67
C ILE A 76 0.53 1.66 -17.37
N ASN A 77 0.81 2.26 -18.52
CA ASN A 77 2.05 1.99 -19.27
C ASN A 77 3.28 2.27 -18.40
N GLY A 78 4.24 1.34 -18.43
CA GLY A 78 5.47 1.44 -17.64
C GLY A 78 5.37 0.85 -16.23
N TYR A 79 4.17 0.47 -15.77
CA TYR A 79 3.99 -0.15 -14.45
C TYR A 79 3.54 -1.61 -14.56
N PRO A 80 4.00 -2.48 -13.64
CA PRO A 80 3.51 -3.85 -13.55
C PRO A 80 2.06 -3.85 -13.05
N PHE A 81 1.25 -4.88 -13.35
CA PHE A 81 -0.11 -5.05 -12.82
C PHE A 81 -1.17 -3.97 -13.18
N GLY A 82 -2.42 -4.25 -12.83
CA GLY A 82 -3.52 -3.29 -12.97
C GLY A 82 -3.66 -2.38 -11.75
N VAL A 83 -4.38 -1.26 -11.88
CA VAL A 83 -4.51 -0.28 -10.79
C VAL A 83 -5.17 -0.86 -9.54
N LYS A 84 -6.11 -1.80 -9.66
CA LYS A 84 -6.71 -2.46 -8.49
C LYS A 84 -5.74 -3.37 -7.76
N ASP A 85 -4.82 -4.01 -8.50
CA ASP A 85 -3.76 -4.81 -7.91
C ASP A 85 -2.84 -3.93 -7.05
N HIS A 86 -2.46 -2.75 -7.57
CA HIS A 86 -1.72 -1.77 -6.78
C HIS A 86 -2.51 -1.29 -5.56
N CYS A 87 -3.80 -1.02 -5.70
CA CYS A 87 -4.62 -0.65 -4.55
C CYS A 87 -4.61 -1.77 -3.49
N SER A 88 -4.65 -3.05 -3.87
CA SER A 88 -4.57 -4.17 -2.94
C SER A 88 -3.21 -4.21 -2.23
N ILE A 89 -2.12 -3.97 -2.95
CA ILE A 89 -0.77 -3.89 -2.38
C ILE A 89 -0.66 -2.70 -1.41
N LEU A 90 -1.21 -1.53 -1.76
CA LEU A 90 -1.29 -0.39 -0.82
C LEU A 90 -2.14 -0.70 0.40
N GLY A 91 -3.29 -1.33 0.20
CA GLY A 91 -4.15 -1.80 1.27
C GLY A 91 -3.38 -2.68 2.25
N PHE A 92 -2.58 -3.61 1.75
CA PHE A 92 -1.70 -4.45 2.57
C PHE A 92 -0.74 -3.61 3.42
N PHE A 93 0.02 -2.68 2.83
CA PHE A 93 0.94 -1.81 3.58
C PHE A 93 0.22 -1.01 4.68
N LEU A 94 -0.92 -0.41 4.35
CA LEU A 94 -1.69 0.47 5.25
C LEU A 94 -2.40 -0.29 6.37
N GLN A 95 -2.45 -1.62 6.31
CA GLN A 95 -3.13 -2.49 7.27
C GLN A 95 -2.16 -3.37 8.08
N LEU A 96 -0.83 -3.20 7.96
CA LEU A 96 0.16 -4.02 8.68
C LEU A 96 0.08 -3.96 10.22
N ASN A 97 -0.65 -2.99 10.78
CA ASN A 97 -0.93 -2.94 12.22
C ASN A 97 -2.22 -3.68 12.62
N ARG A 98 -2.88 -4.37 11.68
CA ARG A 98 -4.09 -5.16 11.90
C ARG A 98 -3.79 -6.65 11.85
N PRO A 99 -4.67 -7.48 12.43
CA PRO A 99 -4.63 -8.93 12.24
C PRO A 99 -4.70 -9.32 10.74
N PRO A 100 -3.92 -10.30 10.27
CA PRO A 100 -3.88 -10.71 8.85
C PRO A 100 -5.25 -11.07 8.24
N ASN A 101 -6.16 -11.60 9.04
CA ASN A 101 -7.52 -11.98 8.63
C ASN A 101 -8.48 -10.78 8.48
N GLU A 102 -8.06 -9.56 8.81
CA GLU A 102 -8.84 -8.33 8.65
C GLU A 102 -8.41 -7.51 7.43
N PHE A 103 -7.51 -8.06 6.60
CA PHE A 103 -7.00 -7.36 5.42
C PHE A 103 -8.05 -7.30 4.34
N GLU A 104 -8.27 -6.09 3.84
CA GLU A 104 -9.11 -5.85 2.67
C GLU A 104 -8.26 -5.82 1.40
N PHE A 105 -8.71 -6.54 0.37
CA PHE A 105 -8.13 -6.54 -0.97
C PHE A 105 -9.15 -6.04 -1.99
N PHE A 106 -8.68 -5.35 -3.03
CA PHE A 106 -9.54 -4.63 -3.98
C PHE A 106 -9.47 -5.20 -5.41
N SER A 107 -8.73 -6.29 -5.59
CA SER A 107 -8.58 -7.02 -6.86
C SER A 107 -8.87 -8.50 -6.65
N GLY A 108 -9.38 -9.18 -7.68
CA GLY A 108 -9.58 -10.64 -7.63
C GLY A 108 -8.28 -11.46 -7.65
N ASN A 109 -7.11 -10.82 -7.83
CA ASN A 109 -5.81 -11.48 -7.93
C ASN A 109 -5.15 -11.76 -6.56
N PHE A 110 -5.64 -11.16 -5.48
CA PHE A 110 -5.13 -11.37 -4.12
C PHE A 110 -6.28 -11.72 -3.21
N GLN A 111 -6.11 -12.76 -2.39
CA GLN A 111 -7.12 -13.19 -1.43
C GLN A 111 -6.61 -13.14 0.01
N THR A 112 -5.29 -13.16 0.19
CA THR A 112 -4.64 -13.23 1.49
C THR A 112 -3.47 -12.26 1.59
N SER A 113 -3.08 -11.95 2.83
CA SER A 113 -1.91 -11.10 3.11
C SER A 113 -0.61 -11.77 2.64
N GLU A 114 -0.59 -13.09 2.63
CA GLU A 114 0.47 -13.97 2.19
C GLU A 114 0.70 -13.87 0.68
N ASP A 115 -0.37 -13.77 -0.12
CA ASP A 115 -0.27 -13.57 -1.59
C ASP A 115 0.52 -12.29 -1.90
N VAL A 116 0.17 -11.20 -1.20
CA VAL A 116 0.84 -9.90 -1.38
C VAL A 116 2.26 -9.94 -0.82
N SER A 117 2.49 -10.59 0.32
CA SER A 117 3.82 -10.72 0.90
C SER A 117 4.77 -11.52 -0.01
N HIS A 118 4.31 -12.62 -0.60
CA HIS A 118 5.11 -13.39 -1.57
C HIS A 118 5.44 -12.55 -2.80
N LEU A 119 4.47 -11.82 -3.33
CA LEU A 119 4.71 -10.90 -4.43
C LEU A 119 5.78 -9.85 -4.10
N LEU A 120 5.71 -9.23 -2.92
CA LEU A 120 6.67 -8.21 -2.50
C LEU A 120 8.09 -8.78 -2.29
N ILE A 121 8.20 -10.03 -1.86
CA ILE A 121 9.48 -10.74 -1.77
C ILE A 121 10.06 -10.94 -3.18
N GLU A 122 9.30 -11.50 -4.11
CA GLU A 122 9.79 -11.76 -5.48
C GLU A 122 10.09 -10.48 -6.25
N TRP A 123 9.25 -9.47 -6.07
CA TRP A 123 9.35 -8.23 -6.85
C TRP A 123 10.37 -7.24 -6.27
N LYS A 124 10.39 -7.07 -4.95
CA LYS A 124 11.15 -6.00 -4.28
C LYS A 124 12.14 -6.52 -3.24
N GLY A 125 12.17 -7.82 -2.97
CA GLY A 125 13.01 -8.41 -1.92
C GLY A 125 12.56 -8.06 -0.49
N ILE A 126 11.30 -7.64 -0.32
CA ILE A 126 10.78 -7.12 0.95
C ILE A 126 9.96 -8.19 1.67
N ASN A 127 10.31 -8.51 2.91
CA ASN A 127 9.57 -9.44 3.75
C ASN A 127 9.01 -8.73 4.99
N LEU A 128 7.69 -8.56 5.05
CA LEU A 128 7.01 -7.78 6.09
C LEU A 128 6.30 -8.66 7.13
N LEU A 129 5.94 -9.90 6.78
CA LEU A 129 5.24 -10.82 7.68
C LEU A 129 6.20 -11.61 8.58
N ALA A 130 7.47 -11.82 8.18
CA ALA A 130 8.48 -12.44 9.05
C ALA A 130 8.76 -11.61 10.32
N SER A 131 8.55 -10.30 10.26
CA SER A 131 8.71 -9.35 11.36
C SER A 131 7.55 -9.32 12.36
N GLN A 132 6.44 -10.05 12.10
CA GLN A 132 5.27 -10.11 13.00
C GLN A 132 5.27 -11.36 13.90
N SER A 133 6.26 -12.25 13.76
CA SER A 133 6.37 -13.51 14.51
C SER A 133 7.33 -13.44 15.73
N ALA A 134 7.68 -12.24 16.20
CA ALA A 134 8.60 -12.01 17.32
C ALA A 134 7.89 -11.40 18.53
#